data_AF-A0A2A3YPD6-F1
#
_entry.id   AF-A0A2A3YPD6-F1
#
_cell.length_a   1.000
_cell.length_b   1.000
_cell.length_c   1.000
_cell.angle_alpha   90.00
_cell.angle_beta   90.00
_cell.angle_gamma   90.00
#
_symmetry.space_group_name_H-M   'P 1'
#
loop_
_entity.id
_entity.type
_entity.pdbx_description
1 polymer ?
#
loop_
_entity_poly.entity_id
_entity_poly.type
_entity_poly.pdbx_seq_one_letter_code
_entity_poly.pdbx_strand_id
1 'polypeptide(L)'
;MRHPNNISQSGTFRYPFTTDPEIFGEYDWRIEQIRDASTSAVRIHLQVGSLDGHIVTVNRPRRDVLWARGCDFTWAETNSNHSWRS
;
A
#
# COMPACT_ATOMS: atom_id res chain seq x y z
N MET A 1 -10.02 -20.91 1.51
CA MET A 1 -8.58 -20.98 1.87
C MET A 1 -8.13 -19.59 2.31
N ARG A 2 -7.47 -19.43 3.47
CA ARG A 2 -6.92 -18.14 3.93
C ARG A 2 -5.44 -18.08 3.55
N HIS A 3 -4.99 -16.91 3.07
CA HIS A 3 -3.58 -16.65 2.79
C HIS A 3 -2.98 -15.84 3.95
N PRO A 4 -2.06 -16.41 4.76
CA PRO A 4 -1.55 -15.76 5.96
C PRO A 4 -0.49 -14.69 5.70
N ASN A 5 0.04 -14.59 4.48
CA ASN A 5 1.07 -13.61 4.11
C ASN A 5 0.67 -12.87 2.83
N ASN A 6 0.95 -11.57 2.76
CA ASN A 6 0.76 -10.75 1.58
C ASN A 6 2.03 -9.95 1.27
N ILE A 7 2.48 -9.98 0.01
CA ILE A 7 3.60 -9.18 -0.49
C ILE A 7 3.07 -8.23 -1.56
N SER A 8 3.43 -6.96 -1.46
CA SER A 8 3.04 -5.92 -2.40
C SER A 8 4.24 -5.02 -2.70
N GLN A 9 4.74 -5.09 -3.93
CA GLN A 9 5.87 -4.30 -4.42
C GLN A 9 5.38 -3.26 -5.42
N SER A 10 5.52 -1.97 -5.08
CA SER A 10 5.14 -0.82 -5.91
C SER A 10 3.74 -0.95 -6.53
N GLY A 11 2.79 -1.47 -5.75
CA GLY A 11 1.43 -1.73 -6.21
C GLY A 11 0.63 -0.44 -6.39
N THR A 12 -0.11 -0.38 -7.50
CA THR A 12 -1.07 0.70 -7.80
C THR A 12 -2.46 0.23 -7.39
N PHE A 13 -2.98 0.75 -6.29
CA PHE A 13 -4.26 0.28 -5.72
C PHE A 13 -5.45 1.20 -6.02
N ARG A 14 -5.34 2.03 -7.05
CA ARG A 14 -6.30 3.11 -7.35
C ARG A 14 -7.61 2.66 -7.99
N TYR A 15 -7.72 1.40 -8.37
CA TYR A 15 -8.91 0.88 -9.05
C TYR A 15 -10.16 1.08 -8.18
N PRO A 16 -11.34 1.48 -8.69
CA PRO A 16 -11.65 1.83 -10.07
C PRO A 16 -11.37 3.29 -10.45
N PHE A 17 -10.81 4.11 -9.55
CA PHE A 17 -10.55 5.53 -9.79
C PHE A 17 -9.34 5.70 -10.72
N THR A 18 -9.61 5.96 -12.00
CA THR A 18 -8.58 5.98 -13.04
C THR A 18 -7.78 7.28 -13.15
N THR A 19 -8.25 8.42 -12.66
CA THR A 19 -7.66 9.70 -13.07
C THR A 19 -8.04 10.84 -12.14
N ASP A 20 -7.33 11.03 -11.03
CA ASP A 20 -6.90 12.37 -10.59
C ASP A 20 -5.91 12.29 -9.41
N PRO A 21 -4.63 12.67 -9.57
CA PRO A 21 -3.69 12.78 -8.45
C PRO A 21 -3.96 14.01 -7.56
N GLU A 22 -4.79 14.97 -7.97
CA GLU A 22 -5.07 16.19 -7.19
C GLU A 22 -6.26 16.04 -6.24
N ILE A 23 -7.12 15.03 -6.43
CA ILE A 23 -8.24 14.73 -5.54
C ILE A 23 -7.73 13.83 -4.40
N PHE A 24 -6.95 14.42 -3.48
CA PHE A 24 -6.47 13.84 -2.22
C PHE A 24 -7.60 13.57 -1.20
N GLY A 25 -8.72 12.98 -1.64
CA GLY A 25 -9.91 12.80 -0.80
C GLY A 25 -10.52 11.40 -0.84
N GLU A 26 -10.41 10.70 -1.98
CA GLU A 26 -10.98 9.36 -2.12
C GLU A 26 -9.89 8.33 -1.93
N TYR A 27 -9.78 7.89 -0.68
CA TYR A 27 -8.91 6.79 -0.29
C TYR A 27 -9.20 5.58 -1.17
N ASP A 28 -8.13 4.93 -1.63
CA ASP A 28 -8.13 3.59 -2.19
C ASP A 28 -9.14 2.71 -1.41
N TRP A 29 -10.20 2.24 -2.08
CA TRP A 29 -11.23 1.34 -1.52
C TRP A 29 -10.64 0.20 -0.69
N ARG A 30 -9.40 -0.22 -0.97
CA ARG A 30 -8.69 -1.25 -0.24
C ARG A 30 -8.17 -0.77 1.11
N ILE A 31 -7.81 0.51 1.23
CA ILE A 31 -7.52 1.16 2.51
C ILE A 31 -8.78 1.17 3.38
N GLU A 32 -9.95 1.47 2.82
CA GLU A 32 -11.22 1.44 3.55
C GLU A 32 -11.56 0.02 4.02
N GLN A 33 -11.39 -0.98 3.16
CA GLN A 33 -11.55 -2.39 3.55
C GLN A 33 -10.55 -2.80 4.64
N ILE A 34 -9.29 -2.35 4.56
CA ILE A 34 -8.32 -2.59 5.63
C ILE A 34 -8.78 -1.89 6.90
N ARG A 35 -9.26 -0.65 6.84
CA ARG A 35 -9.73 0.12 7.99
C ARG A 35 -10.89 -0.56 8.71
N ASP A 36 -11.82 -1.15 7.96
CA ASP A 36 -13.08 -1.68 8.49
C ASP A 36 -13.03 -3.20 8.79
N ALA A 37 -12.05 -3.94 8.26
CA ALA A 37 -11.94 -5.39 8.47
C ALA A 37 -11.57 -5.76 9.92
N SER A 38 -12.20 -6.78 10.50
CA SER A 38 -11.71 -7.39 11.75
C SER A 38 -10.25 -7.83 11.59
N THR A 39 -9.41 -7.55 12.59
CA THR A 39 -7.97 -7.82 12.54
C THR A 39 -7.72 -9.30 12.27
N SER A 40 -7.24 -9.60 11.06
CA SER A 40 -6.81 -10.93 10.68
C SER A 40 -5.31 -11.05 10.93
N ALA A 41 -4.84 -12.21 11.40
CA ALA A 41 -3.43 -12.52 11.57
C ALA A 41 -2.70 -12.70 10.21
N VAL A 42 -2.69 -11.64 9.39
CA VAL A 42 -1.99 -11.59 8.11
C VAL A 42 -0.72 -10.76 8.29
N ARG A 43 0.41 -11.32 7.87
CA ARG A 43 1.68 -10.58 7.76
C ARG A 43 1.76 -9.88 6.41
N ILE A 44 2.03 -8.58 6.42
CA ILE A 44 2.07 -7.77 5.20
C ILE A 44 3.48 -7.25 4.96
N HIS A 45 4.02 -7.43 3.75
CA HIS A 45 5.23 -6.74 3.30
C HIS A 45 4.87 -5.71 2.23
N LEU A 46 5.19 -4.44 2.51
CA LEU A 46 5.04 -3.32 1.60
C LEU A 46 6.41 -2.80 1.18
N GLN A 47 6.66 -2.73 -0.12
CA GLN A 47 7.88 -2.16 -0.69
C GLN A 47 7.52 -1.14 -1.77
N VAL A 48 8.25 -0.03 -1.83
CA VAL A 48 8.13 0.97 -2.91
C VAL A 48 9.50 1.44 -3.40
N GLY A 49 9.63 1.64 -4.70
CA GLY A 49 10.78 2.35 -5.27
C GLY A 49 10.68 3.86 -5.01
N SER A 50 11.63 4.43 -4.26
CA SER A 50 11.64 5.82 -3.84
C SER A 50 11.82 6.84 -4.97
N LEU A 51 12.31 6.39 -6.14
CA LEU A 51 12.46 7.25 -7.32
C LEU A 51 11.13 7.43 -8.09
N ASP A 52 10.10 6.66 -7.76
CA ASP A 52 8.75 6.84 -8.28
C ASP A 52 7.90 7.62 -7.27
N GLY A 53 8.05 8.95 -7.28
CA GLY A 53 7.40 9.85 -6.32
C GLY A 53 5.86 9.72 -6.30
N HIS A 54 5.27 9.30 -7.41
CA HIS A 54 3.84 9.08 -7.54
C HIS A 54 3.40 7.80 -6.82
N ILE A 55 4.14 6.70 -6.96
CA ILE A 55 3.84 5.45 -6.24
C ILE A 55 4.15 5.58 -4.75
N VAL A 56 5.19 6.33 -4.37
CA VAL A 56 5.50 6.66 -2.97
C VAL A 56 4.34 7.40 -2.30
N THR A 57 3.82 8.43 -2.97
CA THR A 57 2.68 9.23 -2.47
C THR A 57 1.45 8.37 -2.19
N VAL A 58 1.21 7.33 -2.97
CA VAL A 58 0.07 6.41 -2.77
C VAL A 58 0.34 5.36 -1.68
N ASN A 59 1.57 4.87 -1.53
CA ASN A 59 1.87 3.78 -0.61
C ASN A 59 2.10 4.23 0.84
N ARG A 60 2.53 5.49 1.07
CA ARG A 60 2.71 6.03 2.43
C ARG A 60 1.41 6.12 3.25
N PRO A 61 0.29 6.66 2.74
CA PRO A 61 -0.98 6.64 3.48
C PRO A 61 -1.43 5.23 3.88
N ARG A 62 -1.17 4.23 3.04
CA ARG A 62 -1.49 2.83 3.35
C ARG A 62 -0.64 2.27 4.49
N ARG A 63 0.66 2.56 4.48
CA ARG A 63 1.56 2.26 5.61
C ARG A 63 1.01 2.85 6.90
N ASP A 64 0.56 4.10 6.86
CA ASP A 64 0.06 4.82 8.04
C ASP A 64 -1.23 4.21 8.58
N VAL A 65 -2.14 3.77 7.71
CA VAL A 65 -3.35 3.04 8.12
C VAL A 65 -3.02 1.68 8.74
N LEU A 66 -2.09 0.92 8.15
CA LEU A 66 -1.65 -0.36 8.73
C LEU A 66 -1.01 -0.17 10.11
N TRP A 67 -0.20 0.89 10.26
CA TRP A 67 0.41 1.26 11.53
C TRP A 67 -0.63 1.65 12.58
N ALA A 68 -1.55 2.55 12.25
CA ALA A 68 -2.60 3.00 13.17
C ALA A 68 -3.51 1.86 13.66
N ARG A 69 -3.65 0.78 12.87
CA ARG A 69 -4.43 -0.40 13.24
C ARG A 69 -3.65 -1.46 14.02
N GLY A 70 -2.35 -1.27 14.22
CA GLY A 70 -1.48 -2.27 14.84
C GLY A 70 -1.39 -3.57 14.03
N CYS A 71 -1.48 -3.48 12.70
CA CYS A 71 -1.29 -4.64 11.84
C CYS A 71 0.17 -5.12 11.90
N ASP A 72 0.37 -6.43 11.72
CA ASP A 72 1.71 -7.01 11.57
C ASP A 72 2.21 -6.78 10.13
N PHE A 73 3.07 -5.76 9.95
CA PHE A 73 3.62 -5.42 8.64
C PHE A 73 5.08 -4.97 8.67
N THR A 74 5.71 -5.05 7.50
CA THR A 74 7.05 -4.51 7.21
C THR A 74 6.98 -3.53 6.04
N TRP A 75 7.83 -2.49 6.08
CA TRP A 75 7.89 -1.43 5.08
C TRP A 75 9.33 -1.22 4.60
N ALA A 76 9.50 -1.07 3.28
CA ALA A 76 10.79 -0.72 2.68
C ALA A 76 10.60 0.31 1.55
N GLU A 77 11.43 1.37 1.56
CA GLU A 77 11.63 2.25 0.41
C GLU A 77 13.00 1.90 -0.20
N THR A 78 13.04 1.50 -1.48
CA THR A 78 14.29 1.16 -2.18
C THR A 78 14.69 2.27 -3.12
N ASN A 79 16.01 2.50 -3.29
CA ASN A 79 16.53 3.50 -4.23
C ASN A 79 16.39 3.01 -5.69
N SER A 80 15.15 2.85 -6.16
CA SER A 80 14.80 2.31 -7.46
C SER A 80 13.54 3.00 -8.00
N ASN A 81 13.32 2.93 -9.31
CA ASN A 81 12.08 3.34 -9.97
C ASN A 81 11.11 2.13 -10.08
N HIS A 82 10.01 2.29 -10.83
CA HIS A 82 9.08 1.19 -11.17
C HIS A 82 9.72 0.20 -12.15
N SER A 83 10.68 -0.57 -11.65
CA SER A 83 11.40 -1.55 -12.45
C SER A 83 11.63 -2.84 -11.66
N TRP A 84 11.88 -3.90 -12.42
CA TRP A 84 12.21 -5.21 -11.89
C TRP A 84 13.68 -5.32 -11.44
N ARG A 85 14.53 -4.36 -11.83
CA ARG A 85 15.94 -4.26 -11.42
C ARG A 85 16.13 -2.96 -10.64
N SER A 86 16.29 -3.10 -9.33
CA SER A 86 16.88 -2.08 -8.46
C SER A 86 18.39 -2.13 -8.53
#